data_AF-A0A0U5HZJ4-F1
#
_entry.id   AF-A0A0U5HZJ4-F1
#
_cell.length_a   1.000
_cell.length_b   1.000
_cell.length_c   1.000
_cell.angle_alpha   90.00
_cell.angle_beta   90.00
_cell.angle_gamma   90.00
#
_symmetry.space_group_name_H-M   'P 1'
#
loop_
_entity.id
_entity.type
_entity.pdbx_description
1 polymer ?
#
loop_
_entity_poly.entity_id
_entity_poly.type
_entity_poly.pdbx_seq_one_letter_code
_entity_poly.pdbx_strand_id
1 'polypeptide(L)'
;MIGRNVVHSWVLVGMLAVGGCAWIGERGSLNPAPRPLPNTYTFMQLEALSLINTHKTMGDHVAGWITGKDCSSPRAERGDAYCIDLPDRPTPPPQVYCYSTLARPTCYSQPYNEGNDRLIGFVPASTPIR
;
A
#
# COMPACT_ATOMS: atom_id res chain seq x y z
N MET A 1 21.07 44.56 -5.17
CA MET A 1 20.60 43.79 -3.98
C MET A 1 19.12 43.39 -4.14
N ILE A 2 18.76 42.60 -5.17
CA ILE A 2 17.34 42.46 -5.59
C ILE A 2 16.72 41.12 -5.13
N GLY A 3 17.46 40.00 -5.22
CA GLY A 3 16.88 38.66 -5.01
C GLY A 3 16.34 38.37 -3.59
N ARG A 4 17.00 38.84 -2.53
CA ARG A 4 16.67 38.44 -1.14
C ARG A 4 15.26 38.86 -0.71
N ASN A 5 14.80 40.04 -1.14
CA ASN A 5 13.49 40.56 -0.79
C ASN A 5 12.38 39.83 -1.57
N VAL A 6 12.61 39.51 -2.84
CA VAL A 6 11.67 38.75 -3.68
C VAL A 6 11.44 37.35 -3.10
N VAL A 7 12.50 36.64 -2.71
CA VAL A 7 12.38 35.31 -2.07
C VAL A 7 11.63 35.39 -0.74
N HIS A 8 11.87 36.42 0.08
CA HIS A 8 11.12 36.63 1.32
C HIS A 8 9.61 36.81 1.07
N SER A 9 9.21 37.61 0.09
CA SER A 9 7.80 37.78 -0.26
C SER A 9 7.14 36.48 -0.70
N TRP A 10 7.79 35.66 -1.54
CA TRP A 10 7.25 34.37 -1.94
C TRP A 10 7.13 33.37 -0.78
N VAL A 11 8.10 33.34 0.14
CA VAL A 11 8.02 32.50 1.35
C VAL A 11 6.89 32.94 2.29
N LEU A 12 6.70 34.25 2.49
CA LEU A 12 5.61 34.79 3.32
C LEU A 12 4.23 34.53 2.70
N VAL A 13 4.08 34.69 1.39
CA VAL A 13 2.84 34.34 0.66
C VAL A 13 2.58 32.83 0.74
N GLY A 14 3.60 31.99 0.59
CA GLY A 14 3.49 30.54 0.76
C GLY A 14 3.05 30.14 2.16
N MET A 15 3.65 30.72 3.21
CA MET A 15 3.25 30.49 4.61
C MET A 15 1.82 30.94 4.89
N LEU A 16 1.39 32.09 4.37
CA LEU A 16 0.00 32.57 4.51
C LEU A 16 -1.01 31.66 3.77
N ALA A 17 -0.64 31.12 2.60
CA ALA A 17 -1.49 30.22 1.84
C ALA A 17 -1.62 28.81 2.44
N VAL A 18 -0.60 28.33 3.17
CA VAL A 18 -0.61 27.01 3.82
C VAL A 18 -1.12 27.06 5.26
N GLY A 19 -0.81 28.14 6.00
CA GLY A 19 -1.22 28.31 7.40
C GLY A 19 -2.57 29.02 7.60
N GLY A 20 -3.11 29.69 6.58
CA GLY A 20 -4.40 30.36 6.66
C GLY A 20 -5.57 29.39 6.44
N CYS A 21 -6.66 29.58 7.18
CA CYS A 21 -7.96 28.94 6.90
C CYS A 21 -8.64 29.47 5.62
N ALA A 22 -7.94 30.25 4.78
CA ALA A 22 -8.47 30.85 3.58
C ALA A 22 -8.27 29.97 2.33
N TRP A 23 -9.13 30.15 1.33
CA TRP A 23 -9.14 29.29 0.14
C TRP A 23 -9.41 30.05 -1.16
N ILE A 24 -8.69 29.64 -2.19
CA ILE A 24 -8.84 30.15 -3.56
C ILE A 24 -10.17 29.61 -4.10
N GLY A 25 -11.15 30.50 -4.27
CA GLY A 25 -12.43 30.16 -4.91
C GLY A 25 -12.30 30.09 -6.44
N GLU A 26 -13.36 29.65 -7.11
CA GLU A 26 -13.42 29.47 -8.58
C GLU A 26 -13.08 30.73 -9.40
N ARG A 27 -13.14 31.91 -8.79
CA ARG A 27 -12.80 33.22 -9.39
C ARG A 27 -11.42 33.75 -8.96
N GLY A 28 -10.56 32.91 -8.39
CA GLY A 28 -9.25 33.29 -7.87
C GLY A 28 -9.28 34.10 -6.56
N SER A 29 -10.46 34.33 -5.97
CA SER A 29 -10.59 35.10 -4.72
C SER A 29 -10.11 34.32 -3.51
N LEU A 30 -9.42 35.00 -2.59
CA LEU A 30 -9.09 34.46 -1.26
C LEU A 30 -10.31 34.60 -0.35
N ASN A 31 -11.01 33.50 -0.09
CA ASN A 31 -12.19 33.47 0.77
C ASN A 31 -11.74 33.11 2.20
N PRO A 32 -11.99 33.96 3.22
CA PRO A 32 -11.60 33.70 4.61
C PRO A 32 -12.56 32.76 5.37
N ALA A 33 -13.62 32.31 4.72
CA ALA A 33 -14.57 31.36 5.29
C ALA A 33 -13.95 29.95 5.40
N PRO A 34 -14.44 29.09 6.34
CA PRO A 34 -14.12 27.68 6.35
C PRO A 34 -14.38 27.02 4.99
N ARG A 35 -13.66 25.93 4.68
CA ARG A 35 -13.93 25.17 3.46
C ARG A 35 -15.40 24.71 3.45
N PRO A 36 -16.12 24.80 2.31
CA PRO A 36 -17.29 23.95 2.15
C PRO A 36 -16.83 22.50 2.36
N LEU A 37 -17.51 21.77 3.23
CA LEU A 37 -17.27 20.35 3.39
C LEU A 37 -17.47 19.64 2.04
N PRO A 38 -16.75 18.53 1.76
CA PRO A 38 -16.95 17.77 0.53
C PRO A 38 -18.43 17.42 0.39
N ASN A 39 -19.03 17.88 -0.71
CA ASN A 39 -20.43 17.64 -1.03
C ASN A 39 -20.66 16.13 -1.19
N THR A 40 -21.88 15.64 -0.95
CA THR A 40 -22.22 14.21 -1.05
C THR A 40 -21.84 13.62 -2.40
N TYR A 41 -22.00 14.40 -3.48
CA TYR A 41 -21.51 14.06 -4.82
C TYR A 41 -20.00 13.82 -4.89
N THR A 42 -19.18 14.65 -4.23
CA THR A 42 -17.72 14.46 -4.21
C THR A 42 -17.30 13.27 -3.34
N PHE A 43 -18.05 12.96 -2.29
CA PHE A 43 -17.84 11.75 -1.51
C PHE A 43 -18.17 10.50 -2.34
N MET A 44 -19.33 10.47 -3.01
CA MET A 44 -19.72 9.38 -3.93
C MET A 44 -18.71 9.17 -5.08
N GLN A 45 -18.13 10.25 -5.61
CA GLN A 45 -17.06 10.16 -6.62
C GLN A 45 -15.78 9.53 -6.06
N LEU A 46 -15.34 9.93 -4.86
CA LEU A 46 -14.17 9.34 -4.19
C LEU A 46 -14.40 7.87 -3.84
N GLU A 47 -15.62 7.51 -3.42
CA GLU A 47 -16.00 6.12 -3.17
C GLU A 47 -15.96 5.26 -4.43
N ALA A 48 -16.55 5.73 -5.53
CA ALA A 48 -16.50 5.03 -6.82
C ALA A 48 -15.06 4.87 -7.33
N LEU A 49 -14.21 5.89 -7.18
CA LEU A 49 -12.79 5.81 -7.56
C LEU A 49 -12.00 4.83 -6.70
N SER A 50 -12.22 4.82 -5.38
CA SER A 50 -11.63 3.82 -4.47
C SER A 50 -12.06 2.41 -4.87
N LEU A 51 -13.35 2.21 -5.14
CA LEU A 51 -13.95 0.93 -5.49
C LEU A 51 -13.40 0.38 -6.82
N ILE A 52 -13.26 1.23 -7.85
CA ILE A 52 -12.70 0.83 -9.15
C ILE A 52 -11.21 0.47 -9.02
N ASN A 53 -10.44 1.26 -8.26
CA ASN A 53 -8.98 1.10 -8.18
C ASN A 53 -8.49 0.07 -7.14
N THR A 54 -9.29 -0.21 -6.10
CA THR A 54 -8.88 -1.06 -4.96
C THR A 54 -9.89 -2.13 -4.57
N HIS A 55 -11.03 -2.21 -5.26
CA HIS A 55 -12.16 -3.12 -4.98
C HIS A 55 -12.76 -2.96 -3.57
N LYS A 56 -12.57 -1.77 -2.97
CA LYS A 56 -12.98 -1.38 -1.62
C LYS A 56 -13.46 0.07 -1.58
N THR A 57 -14.46 0.34 -0.75
CA THR A 57 -14.86 1.71 -0.39
C THR A 57 -13.82 2.37 0.52
N MET A 58 -13.81 3.70 0.60
CA MET A 58 -13.05 4.45 1.60
C MET A 58 -13.45 4.02 3.02
N GLY A 59 -14.74 3.77 3.23
CA GLY A 59 -15.26 3.18 4.46
C GLY A 59 -14.61 1.83 4.82
N ASP A 60 -14.43 0.94 3.84
CA ASP A 60 -13.79 -0.37 4.04
C ASP A 60 -12.32 -0.26 4.46
N HIS A 61 -11.57 0.69 3.87
CA HIS A 61 -10.19 0.96 4.26
C HIS A 61 -10.08 1.47 5.71
N VAL A 62 -11.01 2.33 6.13
CA VAL A 62 -11.10 2.80 7.52
C VAL A 62 -11.50 1.67 8.48
N ALA A 63 -12.50 0.86 8.11
CA ALA A 63 -12.93 -0.29 8.90
C ALA A 63 -11.80 -1.32 9.07
N GLY A 64 -11.05 -1.61 7.99
CA GLY A 64 -9.91 -2.50 8.04
C GLY A 64 -8.75 -1.97 8.89
N TRP A 65 -8.47 -0.67 8.83
CA TRP A 65 -7.46 -0.02 9.68
C TRP A 65 -7.81 -0.08 11.17
N ILE A 66 -9.08 0.12 11.53
CA ILE A 66 -9.55 0.07 12.92
C ILE A 66 -9.58 -1.37 13.45
N THR A 67 -9.98 -2.34 12.64
CA THR A 67 -10.19 -3.75 13.07
C THR A 67 -8.96 -4.63 12.94
N GLY A 68 -7.94 -4.21 12.18
CA GLY A 68 -6.82 -5.08 11.80
C GLY A 68 -7.22 -6.25 10.89
N LYS A 69 -8.37 -6.14 10.22
CA LYS A 69 -8.96 -7.19 9.35
C LYS A 69 -9.14 -6.66 7.92
N ASP A 70 -9.30 -7.58 6.97
CA ASP A 70 -9.58 -7.27 5.58
C ASP A 70 -11.10 -7.08 5.39
N CYS A 71 -11.57 -5.86 5.59
CA CYS A 71 -12.98 -5.48 5.38
C CYS A 71 -13.25 -5.11 3.92
N SER A 72 -14.42 -5.47 3.38
CA SER A 72 -14.89 -5.00 2.07
C SER A 72 -16.42 -5.10 1.88
N SER A 73 -17.06 -4.01 1.48
CA SER A 73 -18.50 -3.92 1.24
C SER A 73 -18.93 -4.78 0.03
N PRO A 74 -18.20 -4.79 -1.11
CA PRO A 74 -18.53 -5.67 -2.23
C PRO A 74 -18.36 -7.16 -1.94
N ARG A 75 -17.80 -7.56 -0.79
CA ARG A 75 -17.79 -8.95 -0.30
C ARG A 75 -19.10 -9.25 0.43
N ALA A 76 -19.51 -8.37 1.35
CA ALA A 76 -20.81 -8.47 2.02
C ALA A 76 -22.00 -8.49 1.04
N GLU A 77 -21.95 -7.68 -0.03
CA GLU A 77 -22.96 -7.68 -1.10
C GLU A 77 -23.08 -9.01 -1.85
N ARG A 78 -22.02 -9.85 -1.84
CA ARG A 78 -22.03 -11.21 -2.42
C ARG A 78 -22.45 -12.29 -1.41
N GLY A 79 -22.78 -11.93 -0.17
CA GLY A 79 -23.18 -12.86 0.90
C GLY A 79 -22.02 -13.41 1.74
N ASP A 80 -20.78 -12.99 1.47
CA ASP A 80 -19.60 -13.35 2.25
C ASP A 80 -19.47 -12.48 3.52
N ALA A 81 -18.62 -12.89 4.47
CA ALA A 81 -18.35 -12.11 5.68
C ALA A 81 -17.66 -10.77 5.37
N TYR A 82 -18.19 -9.66 5.91
CA TYR A 82 -17.70 -8.29 5.63
C TYR A 82 -16.21 -8.10 5.89
N CYS A 83 -15.73 -8.46 7.08
CA CYS A 83 -14.32 -8.46 7.46
C CYS A 83 -13.84 -9.90 7.66
N ILE A 84 -12.74 -10.26 6.99
CA ILE A 84 -12.01 -11.52 7.22
C ILE A 84 -10.66 -11.22 7.88
N ASP A 85 -10.08 -12.18 8.60
CA ASP A 85 -8.71 -12.05 9.06
C ASP A 85 -7.74 -11.90 7.88
N LEU A 86 -6.70 -11.07 8.02
CA LEU A 86 -5.69 -10.95 6.98
C LEU A 86 -5.06 -12.33 6.77
N PRO A 87 -4.91 -12.80 5.52
CA PRO A 87 -4.14 -14.01 5.28
C PRO A 87 -2.71 -13.78 5.76
N ASP A 88 -2.21 -14.68 6.61
CA ASP A 88 -0.81 -14.71 6.98
C ASP A 88 0.05 -14.63 5.72
N ARG A 89 1.09 -13.79 5.74
CA ARG A 89 1.99 -13.64 4.59
C ARG A 89 2.50 -15.03 4.22
N PRO A 90 2.36 -15.49 2.96
CA PRO A 90 2.78 -16.81 2.58
C PRO A 90 4.25 -17.00 2.95
N THR A 91 4.53 -17.98 3.81
CA THR A 91 5.87 -18.26 4.31
C THR A 91 6.82 -18.35 3.12
N PRO A 92 7.97 -17.64 3.13
CA PRO A 92 8.89 -17.68 2.00
C PRO A 92 9.26 -19.14 1.70
N PRO A 93 9.26 -19.54 0.41
CA PRO A 93 9.47 -20.94 0.04
C PRO A 93 10.80 -21.43 0.62
N PRO A 94 10.84 -22.63 1.24
CA PRO A 94 12.01 -23.09 1.94
C PRO A 94 13.20 -23.19 0.98
N GLN A 95 14.28 -22.48 1.30
CA GLN A 95 15.53 -22.55 0.55
C GLN A 95 16.10 -23.96 0.65
N VAL A 96 16.32 -24.61 -0.50
CA VAL A 96 16.96 -25.93 -0.56
C VAL A 96 18.37 -25.83 -1.13
N TYR A 97 19.30 -26.49 -0.46
CA TYR A 97 20.73 -26.54 -0.79
C TYR A 97 20.99 -27.84 -1.55
N CYS A 98 21.26 -27.75 -2.86
CA CYS A 98 21.49 -28.91 -3.70
C CYS A 98 22.98 -29.12 -4.00
N TYR A 99 23.48 -30.33 -3.70
CA TYR A 99 24.89 -30.73 -3.80
C TYR A 99 25.10 -31.77 -4.90
N SER A 100 26.31 -31.81 -5.47
CA SER A 100 26.68 -32.77 -6.51
C SER A 100 27.07 -34.13 -5.94
N THR A 101 26.33 -35.18 -6.28
CA THR A 101 26.76 -36.58 -6.07
C THR A 101 26.99 -37.29 -7.40
N LEU A 102 27.61 -38.48 -7.37
CA LEU A 102 27.93 -39.26 -8.58
C LEU A 102 26.69 -39.79 -9.34
N ALA A 103 25.48 -39.72 -8.78
CA ALA A 103 24.28 -40.32 -9.37
C ALA A 103 23.12 -39.33 -9.59
N ARG A 104 22.68 -38.64 -8.53
CA ARG A 104 21.61 -37.63 -8.55
C ARG A 104 21.90 -36.54 -7.52
N PRO A 105 21.62 -35.26 -7.80
CA PRO A 105 21.86 -34.20 -6.82
C PRO A 105 21.00 -34.43 -5.57
N THR A 106 21.63 -34.38 -4.40
CA THR A 106 20.95 -34.45 -3.10
C THR A 106 20.64 -33.02 -2.64
N CYS A 107 19.39 -32.77 -2.27
CA CYS A 107 18.93 -31.46 -1.84
C CYS A 107 18.45 -31.52 -0.39
N TYR A 108 18.99 -30.63 0.45
CA TYR A 108 18.72 -30.56 1.89
C TYR A 108 18.06 -29.23 2.27
N SER A 109 17.29 -29.22 3.36
CA SER A 109 16.65 -28.03 3.94
C SER A 109 17.58 -27.20 4.84
N GLN A 110 18.79 -27.70 5.10
CA GLN A 110 19.84 -27.07 5.89
C GLN A 110 21.19 -27.25 5.18
N PRO A 111 22.17 -26.36 5.37
CA PRO A 111 23.50 -26.53 4.79
C PRO A 111 24.19 -27.74 5.41
N TYR A 112 24.63 -28.66 4.55
CA TYR A 112 25.48 -29.78 4.92
C TYR A 112 26.94 -29.30 5.00
N ASN A 113 27.61 -29.60 6.12
CA ASN A 113 28.91 -29.03 6.50
C ASN A 113 30.05 -30.07 6.50
N GLU A 114 29.76 -31.32 6.15
CA GLU A 114 30.77 -32.39 6.08
C GLU A 114 31.45 -32.34 4.70
N GLY A 115 32.78 -32.52 4.68
CA GLY A 115 33.60 -32.01 3.58
C GLY A 115 33.52 -32.78 2.26
N ASN A 116 33.84 -32.06 1.17
CA ASN A 116 34.01 -32.50 -0.23
C ASN A 116 32.78 -32.41 -1.16
N ASP A 117 31.59 -32.05 -0.68
CA ASP A 117 30.42 -31.84 -1.55
C ASP A 117 30.38 -30.43 -2.17
N ARG A 118 30.25 -30.36 -3.50
CA ARG A 118 30.14 -29.09 -4.25
C ARG A 118 28.67 -28.67 -4.38
N LEU A 119 28.33 -27.49 -3.84
CA LEU A 119 27.03 -26.86 -4.07
C LEU A 119 26.85 -26.58 -5.57
N ILE A 120 25.73 -27.04 -6.15
CA ILE A 120 25.36 -26.76 -7.55
C ILE A 120 24.59 -25.43 -7.64
N GLY A 121 23.76 -25.13 -6.64
CA GLY A 121 23.06 -23.85 -6.54
C GLY A 121 21.90 -23.89 -5.55
N PHE A 122 21.22 -22.74 -5.43
CA PHE A 122 19.95 -22.61 -4.73
C PHE A 122 18.81 -22.85 -5.72
N VAL A 123 17.91 -23.77 -5.39
CA VAL A 123 16.66 -23.95 -6.13
C VAL A 123 15.53 -23.37 -5.28
N PRO A 124 14.75 -22.38 -5.75
CA PRO A 124 13.52 -22.01 -5.06
C PRO A 124 12.57 -23.21 -5.11
N ALA A 125 12.03 -23.64 -3.97
CA ALA A 125 11.10 -24.76 -3.93
C ALA A 125 9.97 -24.54 -4.94
N SER A 126 9.78 -25.50 -5.86
CA SER A 126 8.85 -25.36 -6.98
C SER A 126 7.45 -25.08 -6.47
N THR A 127 6.92 -23.89 -6.77
CA THR A 127 5.57 -23.49 -6.37
C THR A 127 4.57 -24.52 -6.88
N PRO A 128 3.74 -25.13 -6.02
CA PRO A 128 2.76 -26.10 -6.47
C PRO A 128 1.73 -25.39 -7.36
N ILE A 129 1.69 -25.80 -8.64
CA ILE A 129 0.63 -25.38 -9.56
C ILE A 129 -0.67 -26.04 -9.07
N ARG A 130 -1.70 -25.23 -8.86
CA ARG A 130 -3.02 -25.62 -8.32
C ARG A 130 -4.13 -25.25 -9.30
#